data_AF-A0A7S0E6Q0-F1
#
_entry.id   AF-A0A7S0E6Q0-F1
#
_cell.length_a   1.000
_cell.length_b   1.000
_cell.length_c   1.000
_cell.angle_alpha   90.00
_cell.angle_beta   90.00
_cell.angle_gamma   90.00
#
_symmetry.space_group_name_H-M   'P 1'
#
loop_
_entity.id
_entity.type
_entity.pdbx_description
1 polymer ?
#
loop_
_entity_poly.entity_id
_entity_poly.type
_entity_poly.pdbx_seq_one_letter_code
_entity_poly.pdbx_strand_id
1 'polypeptide(L)'
;HNWVQFYLEEKKGTINYLGWQGKQDSDYSDDVNLVTVKFAWEDDDRDGAAAEEKPMSTILCGSTVECEMAMLTLAFLAGNQQGGNHLWLGNEKINIVCYGQRVKYGPPKVGTAYLEIA
;
A
#
# COMPACT_ATOMS: atom_id res chain seq x y z
N HIS A 1 -1.29 2.30 2.35
CA HIS A 1 -0.64 1.04 1.94
C HIS A 1 -0.02 0.28 3.11
N ASN A 2 0.76 0.90 4.00
CA ASN A 2 1.23 0.23 5.22
C ASN A 2 0.15 0.24 6.31
N TRP A 3 -0.18 -0.93 6.87
CA TRP A 3 -1.29 -1.07 7.82
C TRP A 3 -0.99 -0.47 9.20
N VAL A 4 0.27 -0.49 9.64
CA VAL A 4 0.69 0.12 10.92
C VAL A 4 0.52 1.63 10.86
N GLN A 5 0.98 2.25 9.77
CA GLN A 5 0.80 3.69 9.54
C GLN A 5 -0.68 4.06 9.47
N PHE A 6 -1.48 3.26 8.75
CA PHE A 6 -2.92 3.46 8.66
C PHE A 6 -3.58 3.48 10.06
N TYR A 7 -3.29 2.46 10.88
CA TYR A 7 -3.80 2.37 12.25
C TYR A 7 -3.39 3.56 13.13
N LEU A 8 -2.13 4.00 13.03
CA LEU A 8 -1.64 5.12 13.84
C LEU A 8 -2.31 6.45 13.46
N GLU A 9 -2.53 6.69 12.17
CA GLU A 9 -3.16 7.92 11.67
C GLU A 9 -4.68 7.91 11.92
N GLU A 10 -5.35 6.78 11.75
CA GLU A 10 -6.75 6.62 12.16
C GLU A 10 -6.93 6.89 13.65
N LYS A 11 -6.02 6.36 14.50
CA LYS A 11 -6.03 6.62 15.94
C LYS A 11 -5.80 8.09 16.31
N LYS A 12 -5.07 8.84 15.49
CA LYS A 12 -4.87 10.28 15.67
C LYS A 12 -6.06 11.11 15.20
N GLY A 13 -6.98 10.52 14.44
CA GLY A 13 -8.10 11.21 13.81
C GLY A 13 -7.78 11.87 12.48
N THR A 14 -6.57 11.67 11.94
CA THR A 14 -6.14 12.24 10.64
C THR A 14 -6.66 11.43 9.46
N ILE A 15 -7.05 10.17 9.68
CA ILE A 15 -7.70 9.32 8.69
C ILE A 15 -9.15 9.11 9.08
N ASN A 16 -10.05 9.36 8.12
CA ASN A 16 -11.46 9.01 8.21
C ASN A 16 -11.77 7.83 7.26
N TYR A 17 -12.00 6.66 7.82
CA TYR A 17 -12.32 5.46 7.07
C TYR A 17 -13.72 5.51 6.44
N LEU A 18 -13.80 5.29 5.13
CA LEU A 18 -15.05 5.39 4.35
C LEU A 18 -15.60 4.03 3.89
N GLY A 19 -14.81 2.96 4.01
CA GLY A 19 -15.21 1.61 3.63
C GLY A 19 -14.07 0.80 3.04
N TRP A 20 -14.37 -0.46 2.69
CA TRP A 20 -13.41 -1.38 2.13
C TRP A 20 -14.02 -2.24 1.02
N GLN A 21 -13.14 -2.78 0.19
CA GLN A 21 -13.41 -3.78 -0.82
C GLN A 21 -12.34 -4.86 -0.69
N GLY A 22 -12.77 -6.11 -0.60
CA GLY A 22 -11.91 -7.28 -0.63
C GLY A 22 -12.73 -8.50 -1.03
N LYS A 23 -12.04 -9.57 -1.40
CA LYS A 23 -12.71 -10.87 -1.45
C LYS A 23 -12.92 -11.31 -0.01
N GLN A 24 -14.18 -11.45 0.36
CA GLN A 24 -14.56 -12.22 1.53
C GLN A 24 -14.95 -13.57 0.94
N ASP A 25 -13.99 -14.50 0.81
CA ASP A 25 -14.39 -15.86 0.46
C ASP A 25 -15.20 -16.42 1.64
N SER A 26 -16.12 -17.33 1.34
CA SER A 26 -16.78 -18.19 2.31
C SER A 26 -15.81 -18.98 3.19
N ASP A 27 -14.56 -19.16 2.75
CA ASP A 27 -13.49 -19.80 3.51
C ASP A 27 -12.48 -18.77 4.07
N TYR A 28 -12.77 -18.29 5.28
CA TYR A 28 -11.90 -17.40 6.07
C TYR A 28 -10.49 -17.96 6.34
N SER A 29 -10.22 -19.24 6.04
CA SER A 29 -8.92 -19.85 6.30
C SER A 29 -7.86 -19.50 5.24
N ASP A 30 -8.29 -19.08 4.05
CA ASP A 30 -7.42 -18.77 2.90
C ASP A 30 -7.31 -17.26 2.61
N ASP A 31 -7.98 -16.42 3.39
CA ASP A 31 -7.98 -14.98 3.23
C ASP A 31 -6.58 -14.41 3.54
N VAL A 32 -5.84 -14.14 2.46
CA VAL A 32 -4.71 -13.22 2.52
C VAL A 32 -5.28 -11.92 3.09
N ASN A 33 -4.68 -11.38 4.16
CA ASN A 33 -5.13 -10.17 4.86
C ASN A 33 -4.98 -8.88 4.00
N LEU A 34 -5.22 -8.97 2.70
CA LEU A 34 -5.06 -7.92 1.71
C LEU A 34 -6.40 -7.23 1.49
N VAL A 35 -6.49 -5.96 1.89
CA VAL A 35 -7.75 -5.20 1.89
C VAL A 35 -7.56 -3.93 1.08
N THR A 36 -8.49 -3.63 0.18
CA THR A 36 -8.52 -2.33 -0.50
C THR A 36 -9.46 -1.39 0.26
N VAL A 37 -8.91 -0.34 0.86
CA VAL A 37 -9.66 0.61 1.69
C VAL A 37 -9.89 1.93 0.95
N LYS A 38 -11.05 2.54 1.20
CA LYS A 38 -11.36 3.92 0.86
C LYS A 38 -11.34 4.75 2.15
N PHE A 39 -10.63 5.86 2.14
CA PHE A 39 -10.55 6.75 3.30
C PHE A 39 -10.28 8.19 2.86
N ALA A 40 -10.68 9.15 3.70
CA ALA A 40 -10.29 10.54 3.56
C ALA A 40 -9.12 10.84 4.51
N TRP A 41 -8.18 11.67 4.07
CA TRP A 41 -7.05 12.12 4.87
C TRP A 41 -7.25 13.60 5.19
N GLU A 42 -7.31 13.95 6.48
CA GLU A 42 -7.21 15.34 6.93
C GLU A 42 -5.75 15.75 6.75
N ASP A 43 -5.45 16.40 5.63
CA ASP A 43 -4.10 16.91 5.39
C ASP A 43 -3.86 18.13 6.29
N ASP A 44 -2.61 18.35 6.67
CA ASP A 44 -2.18 19.50 7.50
C ASP A 44 -2.13 20.81 6.66
N ASP A 45 -2.81 20.81 5.52
CA ASP A 45 -2.88 21.92 4.58
C ASP A 45 -3.63 23.09 5.23
N ARG A 46 -2.84 24.10 5.59
CA ARG A 46 -3.21 25.29 6.37
C ARG A 46 -4.30 26.19 5.76
N ASP A 47 -4.86 25.81 4.62
CA ASP A 47 -5.88 26.58 3.90
C ASP A 47 -7.32 26.07 4.10
N GLY A 48 -7.55 25.13 5.02
CA GLY A 48 -8.91 24.69 5.37
C GLY A 48 -9.63 23.97 4.22
N ALA A 49 -8.87 23.42 3.28
CA ALA A 49 -9.39 22.57 2.23
C ALA A 49 -9.88 21.26 2.84
N ALA A 50 -11.12 20.89 2.50
CA ALA A 50 -11.82 19.73 3.04
C ALA A 50 -10.99 18.45 2.91
N ALA A 51 -11.16 17.52 3.87
CA ALA A 51 -10.52 16.20 3.88
C ALA A 51 -10.47 15.59 2.48
N GLU A 52 -9.26 15.29 2.00
CA GLU A 52 -9.08 14.76 0.65
C GLU A 52 -9.50 13.30 0.60
N GLU A 53 -10.50 12.97 -0.23
CA GLU A 53 -10.81 11.58 -0.54
C GLU A 53 -9.65 10.96 -1.32
N LYS A 54 -8.89 10.06 -0.67
CA LYS A 54 -7.80 9.34 -1.35
C LYS A 54 -8.39 8.24 -2.25
N PRO A 55 -7.75 7.95 -3.40
CA PRO A 55 -8.07 6.79 -4.20
C PRO A 55 -7.98 5.48 -3.41
N MET A 56 -8.70 4.46 -3.89
CA MET A 56 -8.69 3.11 -3.32
C MET A 56 -7.26 2.61 -3.10
N SER A 57 -6.94 2.24 -1.86
CA SER A 57 -5.59 1.87 -1.44
C SER A 57 -5.56 0.43 -0.92
N THR A 58 -4.75 -0.42 -1.52
CA THR A 58 -4.54 -1.79 -1.03
C THR A 58 -3.55 -1.81 0.12
N ILE A 59 -3.87 -2.55 1.18
CA ILE A 59 -3.13 -2.68 2.44
C ILE A 59 -3.01 -4.16 2.79
N LEU A 60 -1.82 -4.62 3.16
CA LEU A 60 -1.59 -5.97 3.67
C LEU A 60 -1.63 -5.96 5.20
N CYS A 61 -2.81 -6.19 5.77
CA CYS A 61 -3.06 -6.16 7.21
C CYS A 61 -2.36 -7.32 7.93
N GLY A 62 -1.85 -7.07 9.15
CA GLY A 62 -1.22 -8.11 9.98
C GLY A 62 0.13 -8.64 9.48
N SER A 63 0.64 -8.12 8.36
CA SER A 63 2.02 -8.38 7.93
C SER A 63 3.02 -7.71 8.87
N THR A 64 4.25 -8.20 8.87
CA THR A 64 5.34 -7.52 9.56
C THR A 64 6.00 -6.48 8.66
N VAL A 65 6.57 -5.43 9.25
CA VAL A 65 7.21 -4.35 8.48
C VAL A 65 8.40 -4.88 7.66
N GLU A 66 9.13 -5.85 8.19
CA GLU A 66 10.24 -6.49 7.47
C GLU A 66 9.77 -7.31 6.27
N CYS A 67 8.57 -7.92 6.33
CA CYS A 67 8.01 -8.67 5.22
C CYS A 67 7.69 -7.75 4.03
N GLU A 68 6.94 -6.67 4.28
CA GLU A 68 6.64 -5.65 3.25
C GLU A 68 7.94 -5.04 2.70
N MET A 69 8.86 -4.63 3.57
CA MET A 69 10.12 -4.00 3.17
C MET A 69 10.99 -4.93 2.31
N ALA A 70 11.05 -6.22 2.64
CA ALA A 70 11.78 -7.21 1.86
C ALA A 70 11.18 -7.37 0.45
N MET A 71 9.85 -7.52 0.36
CA MET A 71 9.16 -7.65 -0.93
C MET A 71 9.37 -6.42 -1.82
N LEU A 72 9.20 -5.21 -1.26
CA LEU A 72 9.38 -3.96 -2.00
C LEU A 72 10.85 -3.76 -2.44
N THR A 73 11.81 -4.16 -1.60
CA THR A 73 13.25 -4.09 -1.93
C THR A 73 13.60 -5.04 -3.07
N LEU A 74 13.11 -6.29 -3.02
CA LEU A 74 13.33 -7.26 -4.09
C LEU A 74 12.71 -6.79 -5.41
N ALA A 75 11.47 -6.29 -5.38
CA ALA A 75 10.82 -5.75 -6.56
C ALA A 75 11.58 -4.54 -7.14
N PHE A 76 12.13 -3.67 -6.29
CA PHE A 76 12.90 -2.52 -6.74
C PHE A 76 14.26 -2.88 -7.37
N LEU A 77 14.95 -3.89 -6.82
CA LEU A 77 16.29 -4.28 -7.26
C LEU A 77 16.29 -5.27 -8.43
N ALA A 78 15.34 -6.21 -8.44
CA ALA A 78 15.28 -7.30 -9.41
C ALA A 78 14.11 -7.17 -10.41
N GLY A 79 13.12 -6.32 -10.11
CA GLY A 79 11.92 -6.14 -10.91
C GLY A 79 11.94 -4.91 -11.80
N ASN A 80 10.76 -4.55 -12.30
CA ASN A 80 10.50 -3.37 -13.10
C ASN A 80 10.15 -2.18 -12.20
N GLN A 81 10.96 -1.11 -12.29
CA GLN A 81 10.83 0.14 -11.52
C GLN A 81 9.74 1.10 -12.06
N GLN A 82 8.87 0.60 -12.92
CA GLN A 82 7.66 1.25 -13.42
C GLN A 82 6.40 0.40 -13.18
N GLY A 83 6.49 -0.67 -12.37
CA GLY A 83 5.41 -1.61 -12.08
C GLY A 83 5.38 -2.85 -12.98
N GLY A 84 4.37 -3.70 -12.82
CA GLY A 84 4.24 -4.98 -13.55
C GLY A 84 4.99 -6.14 -12.90
N ASN A 85 5.30 -6.04 -11.61
CA ASN A 85 5.90 -7.09 -10.81
C ASN A 85 4.80 -7.97 -10.24
N HIS A 86 4.27 -8.87 -11.06
CA HIS A 86 3.19 -9.76 -10.66
C HIS A 86 3.73 -10.96 -9.87
N LEU A 87 3.12 -11.25 -8.73
CA LEU A 87 3.41 -12.45 -7.94
C LEU A 87 2.16 -12.95 -7.22
N TRP A 88 2.23 -14.19 -6.76
CA TRP A 88 1.18 -14.81 -5.95
C TRP A 88 1.55 -14.67 -4.48
N LEU A 89 0.65 -14.11 -3.69
CA LEU A 89 0.75 -14.06 -2.24
C LEU A 89 -0.40 -14.92 -1.69
N GLY A 90 -0.10 -16.15 -1.27
CA GLY A 90 -1.15 -17.13 -0.99
C GLY A 90 -1.99 -17.39 -2.25
N ASN A 91 -3.30 -17.23 -2.13
CA ASN A 91 -4.25 -17.41 -3.23
C ASN A 91 -4.56 -16.12 -4.00
N GLU A 92 -4.00 -14.98 -3.60
CA GLU A 92 -4.23 -13.71 -4.27
C GLU A 92 -3.09 -13.35 -5.21
N LYS A 93 -3.46 -12.90 -6.41
CA LYS A 93 -2.53 -12.36 -7.38
C LYS A 93 -2.37 -10.87 -7.12
N ILE A 94 -1.12 -10.46 -6.86
CA ILE A 94 -0.79 -9.07 -6.56
C ILE A 94 0.20 -8.52 -7.58
N ASN A 95 0.21 -7.21 -7.73
CA ASN A 95 1.24 -6.46 -8.44
C ASN A 95 2.00 -5.58 -7.45
N ILE A 96 3.33 -5.67 -7.46
CA ILE A 96 4.17 -4.71 -6.73
C ILE A 96 4.50 -3.55 -7.67
N VAL A 97 4.02 -2.37 -7.31
CA VAL A 97 4.37 -1.12 -7.98
C VAL A 97 5.48 -0.46 -7.18
N CYS A 98 6.60 -0.17 -7.82
CA CYS A 98 7.68 0.59 -7.24
C CYS A 98 8.18 1.61 -8.25
N TYR A 99 8.46 2.82 -7.79
CA TYR A 99 8.97 3.90 -8.62
C TYR A 99 10.41 4.22 -8.26
N GLY A 100 11.29 4.26 -9.27
CA GLY A 100 12.66 4.74 -9.10
C GLY A 100 12.75 6.26 -9.22
N GLN A 101 13.29 6.91 -8.19
CA GLN A 101 13.58 8.33 -8.21
C GLN A 101 15.03 8.57 -8.67
N ARG A 102 15.20 9.34 -9.75
CA ARG A 102 16.52 9.74 -10.23
C ARG A 102 17.14 10.72 -9.25
N VAL A 103 18.42 10.49 -8.94
CA VAL A 103 19.23 11.36 -8.09
C VAL A 103 20.37 11.96 -8.92
N LYS A 104 20.88 13.13 -8.48
CA LYS A 104 21.94 13.86 -9.19
C LYS A 104 23.23 13.03 -9.35
N TYR A 105 23.53 12.19 -8.36
CA TYR A 105 24.71 11.32 -8.35
C TYR A 105 24.32 9.92 -7.87
N GLY A 106 24.78 8.90 -8.59
CA GLY A 106 24.60 7.49 -8.22
C GLY A 106 23.35 6.82 -8.84
N PRO A 107 23.10 5.55 -8.48
CA PRO A 107 21.96 4.79 -8.98
C PRO A 107 20.63 5.35 -8.46
N PRO A 108 19.51 5.07 -9.16
CA PRO A 108 18.18 5.49 -8.73
C PRO A 108 17.89 4.99 -7.30
N LYS A 109 17.17 5.81 -6.54
CA LYS A 109 16.70 5.47 -5.20
C LYS A 109 15.24 5.05 -5.26
N VAL A 110 14.81 4.26 -4.28
CA VAL A 110 13.40 3.89 -4.16
C VAL A 110 12.58 5.14 -3.82
N GLY A 111 11.54 5.40 -4.60
CA GLY A 111 10.50 6.38 -4.32
C GLY A 111 9.29 5.70 -3.69
N THR A 112 8.09 6.07 -4.14
CA THR A 112 6.86 5.40 -3.71
C THR A 112 6.84 3.95 -4.16
N ALA A 113 6.48 3.05 -3.25
CA ALA A 113 6.28 1.64 -3.55
C ALA A 113 5.10 1.09 -2.73
N TYR A 114 4.26 0.27 -3.36
CA TYR A 114 3.08 -0.31 -2.75
C TYR A 114 2.64 -1.60 -3.46
N LEU A 115 1.75 -2.32 -2.79
CA LEU A 115 1.06 -3.51 -3.29
C LEU A 115 -0.30 -3.09 -3.86
N GLU A 116 -0.72 -3.70 -4.95
CA GLU A 116 -2.09 -3.60 -5.47
C GLU A 116 -2.61 -4.98 -5.90
N ILE A 117 -3.93 -5.16 -5.86
CA ILE A 117 -4.58 -6.36 -6.41
C ILE A 117 -4.49 -6.29 -7.94
N ALA A 118 -4.06 -7.40 -8.56
CA ALA A 118 -3.80 -7.51 -10.00
C ALA A 118 -4.97 -8.09 -10.80
#